data_AF-A0A7X7S7S2-F1
#
_entry.id   AF-A0A7X7S7S2-F1
#
_cell.length_a   1.000
_cell.length_b   1.000
_cell.length_c   1.000
_cell.angle_alpha   90.00
_cell.angle_beta   90.00
_cell.angle_gamma   90.00
#
_symmetry.space_group_name_H-M   'P 1'
#
loop_
_entity.id
_entity.type
_entity.pdbx_description
1 polymer ?
#
loop_
_entity_poly.entity_id
_entity_poly.type
_entity_poly.pdbx_seq_one_letter_code
_entity_poly.pdbx_strand_id
1 'polypeptide(L)'
;MSYYEDGNLARPLDYGVPYAIPKRRVESPAEREAKKHEKREQLKREEAARKEYKAAGRVHTGLAFRLVFVILMISALSGFIVWRNARITEISFSNAGLQRQINEFEKQNSQMQDRVAGKASLQMVREQAVDLLGMQKVASEQVIRVSSAHFMVYENNPLLTADDDACMDLIEAWVIGR
;
A
#
# COMPACT_ATOMS: atom_id res chain seq x y z
N MET A 1 79.09 89.33 31.99
CA MET A 1 78.32 88.26 32.64
C MET A 1 77.99 87.24 31.56
N SER A 2 78.57 86.06 31.69
CA SER A 2 78.31 84.88 30.86
C SER A 2 76.92 84.34 31.19
N TYR A 3 76.18 83.88 30.18
CA TYR A 3 75.68 82.49 30.15
C TYR A 3 75.60 82.08 28.67
N TYR A 4 76.64 81.37 28.22
CA TYR A 4 76.51 80.47 27.09
C TYR A 4 75.63 79.30 27.56
N GLU A 5 74.46 79.12 26.96
CA GLU A 5 73.97 77.77 26.66
C GLU A 5 74.37 77.55 25.20
N ASP A 6 75.13 76.49 24.91
CA ASP A 6 75.67 76.17 23.58
C ASP A 6 74.55 75.99 22.54
N GLY A 7 74.03 77.10 22.05
CA GLY A 7 73.09 77.22 20.95
C GLY A 7 73.82 77.61 19.67
N ASN A 8 74.79 76.79 19.23
CA ASN A 8 75.24 76.79 17.83
C ASN A 8 76.07 75.55 17.40
N LEU A 9 76.07 74.47 18.17
CA LEU A 9 76.67 73.18 17.79
C LEU A 9 75.67 72.18 17.17
N ALA A 10 74.44 72.60 16.85
CA ALA A 10 73.61 71.82 15.94
C ALA A 10 74.14 72.04 14.53
N ARG A 11 75.09 71.19 14.11
CA ARG A 11 75.47 70.96 12.72
C ARG A 11 74.19 71.07 11.87
N PRO A 12 74.12 71.93 10.84
CA PRO A 12 73.00 71.86 9.92
C PRO A 12 73.04 70.43 9.36
N LEU A 13 72.04 69.63 9.74
CA LEU A 13 71.81 68.34 9.13
C LEU A 13 71.32 68.64 7.73
N ASP A 14 72.27 68.87 6.83
CA ASP A 14 72.10 68.74 5.40
C ASP A 14 71.90 67.25 5.10
N TYR A 15 70.71 66.78 5.43
CA TYR A 15 70.12 65.65 4.75
C TYR A 15 69.07 66.26 3.84
N GLY A 16 69.43 66.39 2.56
CA GLY A 16 68.47 66.59 1.49
C GLY A 16 67.48 65.44 1.49
N VAL A 17 66.38 65.62 2.20
CA VAL A 17 65.23 64.73 2.11
C VAL A 17 64.22 65.43 1.20
N PRO A 18 64.10 65.03 -0.08
CA PRO A 18 63.09 65.59 -0.95
C PRO A 18 61.73 64.98 -0.61
N TYR A 19 61.25 65.18 0.62
CA TYR A 19 59.83 65.06 0.89
C TYR A 19 59.23 66.45 0.68
N ALA A 20 59.02 66.80 -0.59
CA ALA A 20 57.94 67.69 -0.92
C ALA A 20 56.67 67.03 -0.37
N ILE A 21 56.24 67.45 0.83
CA ILE A 21 54.96 66.99 1.38
C ILE A 21 53.93 67.41 0.33
N PRO A 22 53.26 66.46 -0.35
CA PRO A 22 52.29 66.82 -1.35
C PRO A 22 51.24 67.66 -0.64
N LYS A 23 50.99 68.89 -1.10
CA LYS A 23 49.93 69.73 -0.58
C LYS A 23 48.63 68.93 -0.71
N ARG A 24 48.18 68.34 0.40
CA ARG A 24 46.95 67.56 0.44
C ARG A 24 45.84 68.52 0.07
N ARG A 25 45.30 68.40 -1.14
CA ARG A 25 44.14 69.19 -1.58
C ARG A 25 43.02 68.90 -0.59
N VAL A 26 42.78 69.84 0.31
CA VAL A 26 41.67 69.75 1.26
C VAL A 26 40.42 70.05 0.45
N GLU A 27 39.79 69.00 -0.05
CA GLU A 27 38.49 69.11 -0.75
C GLU A 27 37.54 69.97 0.09
N SER A 28 36.89 70.93 -0.59
CA SER A 28 35.86 71.76 0.03
C SER A 28 34.77 70.87 0.63
N PRO A 29 34.17 71.22 1.79
CA PRO A 29 33.06 70.47 2.37
C PRO A 29 31.95 70.15 1.34
N ALA A 30 31.66 71.09 0.44
CA ALA A 30 30.67 70.91 -0.63
C ALA A 30 31.08 69.86 -1.69
N GLU A 31 32.36 69.78 -2.05
CA GLU A 31 32.88 68.76 -2.99
C GLU A 31 32.84 67.36 -2.35
N ARG A 32 33.08 67.27 -1.03
CA ARG A 32 33.00 66.01 -0.28
C ARG A 32 31.57 65.50 -0.17
N GLU A 33 30.63 66.40 0.05
CA GLU A 33 29.20 66.07 0.08
C GLU A 33 28.74 65.59 -1.30
N ALA A 34 29.06 66.31 -2.38
CA ALA A 34 28.72 65.91 -3.74
C ALA A 34 29.25 64.51 -4.10
N LYS A 35 30.53 64.21 -3.79
CA LYS A 35 31.11 62.87 -4.01
C LYS A 35 30.45 61.78 -3.16
N LYS A 36 30.01 62.11 -1.95
CA LYS A 36 29.29 61.18 -1.06
C LYS A 36 27.89 60.90 -1.57
N HIS A 37 27.20 61.91 -2.12
CA HIS A 37 25.91 61.76 -2.77
C HIS A 37 26.04 60.89 -4.03
N GLU A 38 27.01 61.17 -4.90
CA GLU A 38 27.25 60.39 -6.11
C GLU A 38 27.57 58.92 -5.81
N LYS A 39 28.46 58.65 -4.83
CA LYS A 39 28.74 57.27 -4.38
C LYS A 39 27.49 56.58 -3.83
N ARG A 40 26.64 57.30 -3.08
CA ARG A 40 25.38 56.74 -2.57
C ARG A 40 24.42 56.40 -3.70
N GLU A 41 24.37 57.20 -4.76
CA GLU A 41 23.54 56.89 -5.93
C GLU A 41 24.09 55.71 -6.73
N GLN A 42 25.41 55.63 -6.91
CA GLN A 42 26.05 54.47 -7.54
C GLN A 42 25.77 53.18 -6.77
N LEU A 43 25.94 53.19 -5.44
CA LEU A 43 25.63 52.04 -4.59
C LEU A 43 24.15 51.65 -4.67
N LYS A 44 23.22 52.62 -4.70
CA LYS A 44 21.80 52.35 -4.89
C LYS A 44 21.50 51.69 -6.24
N ARG A 45 22.17 52.12 -7.32
CA ARG A 45 22.03 51.53 -8.66
C ARG A 45 22.58 50.11 -8.70
N GLU A 46 23.73 49.86 -8.07
CA GLU A 46 24.29 48.51 -7.96
C GLU A 46 23.42 47.57 -7.11
N GLU A 47 22.86 48.07 -6.00
CA GLU A 47 21.92 47.30 -5.18
C GLU A 47 20.62 46.99 -5.92
N ALA A 48 20.09 47.92 -6.70
CA ALA A 48 18.91 47.71 -7.54
C ALA A 48 19.18 46.63 -8.59
N ALA A 49 20.30 46.72 -9.32
CA ALA A 49 20.70 45.71 -10.28
C ALA A 49 20.85 44.33 -9.62
N ARG A 50 21.53 44.24 -8.47
CA ARG A 50 21.67 42.97 -7.72
C ARG A 50 20.33 42.38 -7.29
N LYS A 51 19.37 43.21 -6.90
CA LYS A 51 18.01 42.76 -6.53
C LYS A 51 17.26 42.22 -7.74
N GLU A 52 17.39 42.86 -8.89
CA GLU A 52 16.78 42.39 -10.15
C GLU A 52 17.34 41.03 -10.58
N TYR A 53 18.67 40.84 -10.55
CA TYR A 53 19.28 39.53 -10.84
C TYR A 53 18.84 38.45 -9.85
N LYS A 54 18.75 38.76 -8.55
CA LYS A 54 18.25 37.82 -7.54
C LYS A 54 16.75 37.52 -7.70
N ALA A 55 15.95 38.49 -8.14
CA ALA A 55 14.53 38.31 -8.38
C ALA A 55 14.29 37.42 -9.60
N ALA A 56 15.03 37.64 -10.69
CA ALA A 56 14.98 36.78 -11.88
C ALA A 56 15.32 35.31 -11.54
N GLY A 57 16.39 35.09 -10.77
CA GLY A 57 16.76 33.74 -10.31
C GLY A 57 15.68 33.06 -9.48
N ARG A 58 15.00 33.79 -8.59
CA ARG A 58 13.92 33.25 -7.74
C ARG A 58 12.72 32.74 -8.55
N VAL A 59 12.34 33.46 -9.61
CA VAL A 59 11.23 33.04 -10.49
C VAL A 59 11.56 31.72 -11.19
N HIS A 60 12.78 31.59 -11.73
CA HIS A 60 13.24 30.35 -12.37
C HIS A 60 13.34 29.19 -11.37
N THR A 61 13.83 29.43 -10.15
CA THR A 61 13.86 28.38 -9.12
C THR A 61 12.47 27.93 -8.70
N GLY A 62 11.50 28.84 -8.57
CA GLY A 62 10.12 28.49 -8.23
C GLY A 62 9.45 27.62 -9.31
N LEU A 63 9.69 27.93 -10.58
CA LEU A 63 9.23 27.12 -11.70
C LEU A 63 9.90 25.74 -11.73
N ALA A 64 11.21 25.68 -11.48
CA ALA A 64 11.94 24.41 -11.40
C ALA A 64 11.42 23.53 -10.25
N PHE A 65 11.21 24.09 -9.05
CA PHE A 65 10.61 23.37 -7.93
C PHE A 65 9.21 22.85 -8.25
N ARG A 66 8.39 23.66 -8.93
CA ARG A 66 7.05 23.24 -9.36
C ARG A 66 7.11 22.06 -10.33
N LEU A 67 8.02 22.10 -11.31
CA LEU A 67 8.22 20.99 -12.26
C LEU A 67 8.69 19.72 -11.55
N VAL A 68 9.67 19.82 -10.65
CA VAL A 68 10.14 18.70 -9.84
C VAL A 68 9.00 18.11 -9.02
N PHE A 69 8.17 18.96 -8.39
CA PHE A 69 7.03 18.51 -7.61
C PHE A 69 5.99 17.77 -8.46
N VAL A 70 5.71 18.24 -9.68
CA VAL A 70 4.81 17.55 -10.62
C VAL A 70 5.37 16.17 -10.98
N ILE A 71 6.66 16.07 -11.30
CA ILE A 71 7.30 14.79 -11.62
C ILE A 71 7.23 13.83 -10.42
N LEU A 72 7.48 14.34 -9.21
CA LEU A 72 7.41 13.56 -7.97
C LEU A 72 5.98 13.04 -7.73
N MET A 73 4.96 13.88 -7.96
CA MET A 73 3.56 13.48 -7.87
C MET A 73 3.20 12.39 -8.88
N ILE A 74 3.63 12.52 -10.13
CA ILE A 74 3.40 11.49 -11.17
C ILE A 74 4.08 10.17 -10.78
N SER A 75 5.33 10.25 -10.31
CA SER A 75 6.08 9.07 -9.86
C SER A 75 5.40 8.40 -8.67
N ALA A 76 4.90 9.18 -7.70
CA ALA A 76 4.19 8.65 -6.54
C ALA A 76 2.87 7.98 -6.95
N LEU A 77 2.10 8.59 -7.86
CA LEU A 77 0.86 8.02 -8.39
C LEU A 77 1.14 6.69 -9.11
N SER A 78 2.16 6.67 -9.97
CA SER A 78 2.58 5.45 -10.68
C SER A 78 3.00 4.35 -9.70
N GLY A 79 3.79 4.69 -8.68
CA GLY A 79 4.21 3.74 -7.64
C GLY A 79 3.02 3.19 -6.85
N PHE A 80 2.05 4.04 -6.50
CA PHE A 80 0.83 3.64 -5.81
C PHE A 80 -0.02 2.66 -6.65
N ILE A 81 -0.15 2.93 -7.95
CA ILE A 81 -0.86 2.04 -8.88
C ILE A 81 -0.17 0.67 -8.94
N VAL A 82 1.16 0.63 -9.06
CA VAL A 82 1.91 -0.63 -9.09
C VAL A 82 1.75 -1.40 -7.77
N TRP A 83 1.89 -0.74 -6.63
CA TRP A 83 1.69 -1.36 -5.32
C TRP A 83 0.28 -1.94 -5.15
N ARG A 84 -0.75 -1.18 -5.55
CA ARG A 84 -2.13 -1.64 -5.50
C ARG A 84 -2.35 -2.84 -6.42
N ASN A 85 -1.80 -2.81 -7.64
CA ASN A 85 -1.91 -3.94 -8.58
C ASN A 85 -1.20 -5.18 -8.05
N ALA A 86 0.01 -5.05 -7.49
CA ALA A 86 0.71 -6.17 -6.86
C ALA A 86 -0.11 -6.79 -5.71
N ARG A 87 -0.78 -5.96 -4.89
CA ARG A 87 -1.67 -6.43 -3.84
C ARG A 87 -2.93 -7.13 -4.38
N ILE A 88 -3.50 -6.63 -5.48
CA ILE A 88 -4.63 -7.29 -6.16
C ILE A 88 -4.20 -8.65 -6.71
N THR A 89 -2.99 -8.77 -7.27
CA THR A 89 -2.46 -10.04 -7.77
C THR A 89 -2.30 -11.06 -6.65
N GLU A 90 -1.80 -10.65 -5.48
CA GLU A 90 -1.71 -11.52 -4.30
C GLU A 90 -3.09 -12.05 -3.86
N ILE A 91 -4.11 -11.17 -3.85
CA ILE A 91 -5.50 -11.55 -3.54
C ILE A 91 -6.08 -12.48 -4.61
N SER A 92 -5.74 -12.26 -5.88
CA SER A 92 -6.17 -13.10 -7.00
C SER A 92 -5.63 -14.53 -6.89
N PHE A 93 -4.40 -14.72 -6.42
CA PHE A 93 -3.86 -16.06 -6.15
C PHE A 93 -4.62 -16.77 -5.03
N SER A 94 -4.99 -16.06 -3.96
CA SER A 94 -5.82 -16.61 -2.89
C SER A 94 -7.20 -17.03 -3.40
N ASN A 95 -7.85 -16.17 -4.19
CA ASN A 95 -9.16 -16.48 -4.78
C ASN A 95 -9.10 -17.67 -5.74
N ALA A 96 -8.04 -17.79 -6.55
CA ALA A 96 -7.84 -18.95 -7.42
C ALA A 96 -7.63 -20.24 -6.61
N GLY A 97 -6.98 -20.16 -5.45
CA GLY A 97 -6.84 -21.28 -4.52
C GLY A 97 -8.18 -21.71 -3.92
N LEU A 98 -8.98 -20.75 -3.46
CA LEU A 98 -10.34 -21.00 -2.94
C LEU A 98 -11.27 -21.58 -4.02
N GLN A 99 -11.22 -21.07 -5.25
CA GLN A 99 -12.01 -21.59 -6.37
C GLN A 99 -11.65 -23.05 -6.67
N ARG A 100 -10.37 -23.43 -6.59
CA ARG A 100 -9.95 -24.83 -6.75
C ARG A 100 -10.49 -25.72 -5.65
N GLN A 101 -10.46 -25.26 -4.40
CA GLN A 101 -11.03 -26.01 -3.27
C GLN A 101 -12.54 -26.20 -3.43
N ILE A 102 -13.28 -25.16 -3.85
CA ILE A 102 -14.72 -25.26 -4.12
C ILE A 102 -14.99 -26.30 -5.21
N ASN A 103 -14.26 -26.25 -6.33
CA ASN A 103 -14.42 -27.23 -7.40
C ASN A 103 -14.09 -28.66 -6.95
N GLU A 104 -13.12 -28.83 -6.06
CA GLU A 104 -12.77 -30.13 -5.50
C GLU A 104 -13.86 -30.65 -4.56
N PHE A 105 -14.44 -29.78 -3.72
CA PHE A 105 -15.59 -30.12 -2.89
C PHE A 105 -16.84 -30.45 -3.72
N GLU A 106 -17.14 -29.69 -4.78
CA GLU A 106 -18.24 -30.00 -5.69
C GLU A 106 -18.05 -31.37 -6.35
N LYS A 107 -16.83 -31.70 -6.78
CA LYS A 107 -16.51 -33.01 -7.34
C LYS A 107 -16.69 -34.13 -6.31
N GLN A 108 -16.22 -33.94 -5.08
CA GLN A 108 -16.41 -34.90 -4.00
C GLN A 108 -17.89 -35.09 -3.68
N ASN A 109 -18.66 -34.00 -3.64
CA ASN A 109 -20.08 -34.04 -3.35
C ASN A 109 -20.87 -34.76 -4.46
N SER A 110 -20.55 -34.49 -5.73
CA SER A 110 -21.11 -35.24 -6.87
C SER A 110 -20.77 -36.73 -6.79
N GLN A 111 -19.52 -37.10 -6.45
CA GLN A 111 -19.15 -38.50 -6.27
C GLN A 111 -19.89 -39.15 -5.09
N MET A 112 -20.11 -38.42 -3.99
CA MET A 112 -20.90 -38.90 -2.87
C MET A 112 -22.37 -39.08 -3.28
N GLN A 113 -22.93 -38.14 -4.02
CA GLN A 113 -24.29 -38.22 -4.55
C GLN A 113 -24.46 -39.44 -5.46
N ASP A 114 -23.50 -39.71 -6.35
CA ASP A 114 -23.51 -40.89 -7.21
C ASP A 114 -23.40 -42.20 -6.40
N ARG A 115 -22.57 -42.22 -5.36
CA ARG A 115 -22.46 -43.36 -4.45
C ARG A 115 -23.74 -43.58 -3.66
N VAL A 116 -24.38 -42.52 -3.19
CA VAL A 116 -25.67 -42.58 -2.49
C VAL A 116 -26.76 -43.05 -3.46
N ALA A 117 -26.84 -42.50 -4.66
CA ALA A 117 -27.79 -42.95 -5.68
C ALA A 117 -27.56 -44.43 -6.05
N GLY A 118 -26.31 -44.86 -6.19
CA GLY A 118 -25.96 -46.25 -6.44
C GLY A 118 -26.36 -47.19 -5.29
N LYS A 119 -26.08 -46.81 -4.04
CA LYS A 119 -26.42 -47.61 -2.85
C LYS A 119 -27.92 -47.58 -2.51
N ALA A 120 -28.57 -46.44 -2.70
CA ALA A 120 -30.02 -46.26 -2.52
C ALA A 120 -30.80 -46.93 -3.65
N SER A 121 -30.20 -47.10 -4.82
CA SER A 121 -30.79 -47.95 -5.85
C SER A 121 -30.91 -49.37 -5.28
N LEU A 122 -32.15 -49.87 -5.24
CA LEU A 122 -32.50 -51.25 -4.84
C LEU A 122 -31.77 -52.32 -5.66
N GLN A 123 -30.94 -51.93 -6.62
CA GLN A 123 -30.10 -52.79 -7.43
C GLN A 123 -29.08 -53.56 -6.59
N MET A 124 -28.37 -52.88 -5.67
CA MET A 124 -27.34 -53.54 -4.86
C MET A 124 -27.96 -54.53 -3.86
N VAL A 125 -29.10 -54.16 -3.28
CA VAL A 125 -29.90 -55.05 -2.42
C VAL A 125 -30.44 -56.23 -3.21
N ARG A 126 -30.90 -56.00 -4.45
CA ARG A 126 -31.39 -57.05 -5.34
C ARG A 126 -30.29 -58.03 -5.75
N GLU A 127 -29.10 -57.54 -6.10
CA GLU A 127 -27.96 -58.39 -6.45
C GLU A 127 -27.52 -59.23 -5.25
N GLN A 128 -27.38 -58.64 -4.06
CA GLN A 128 -27.08 -59.41 -2.85
C GLN A 128 -28.18 -60.42 -2.50
N ALA A 129 -29.45 -60.06 -2.67
CA ALA A 129 -30.57 -60.97 -2.47
C ALA A 129 -30.55 -62.17 -3.42
N VAL A 130 -30.21 -61.95 -4.70
CA VAL A 130 -30.10 -63.02 -5.69
C VAL A 130 -28.89 -63.89 -5.40
N ASP A 131 -27.72 -63.28 -5.18
CA ASP A 131 -26.44 -64.00 -5.09
C ASP A 131 -26.24 -64.71 -3.73
N LEU A 132 -26.61 -64.08 -2.62
CA LEU A 132 -26.40 -64.65 -1.28
C LEU A 132 -27.59 -65.47 -0.79
N LEU A 133 -28.81 -65.03 -1.11
CA LEU A 133 -30.05 -65.62 -0.58
C LEU A 133 -30.78 -66.47 -1.63
N GLY A 134 -30.28 -66.53 -2.88
CA GLY A 134 -30.94 -67.25 -3.96
C GLY A 134 -32.32 -66.69 -4.31
N MET A 135 -32.63 -65.46 -3.89
CA MET A 135 -33.97 -64.89 -4.06
C MET A 135 -34.21 -64.55 -5.52
N GLN A 136 -35.29 -65.09 -6.08
CA GLN A 136 -35.71 -64.79 -7.44
C GLN A 136 -36.74 -63.65 -7.42
N LYS A 137 -36.71 -62.81 -8.47
CA LYS A 137 -37.70 -61.74 -8.65
C LYS A 137 -39.10 -62.34 -8.70
N VAL A 138 -39.96 -61.96 -7.74
CA VAL A 138 -41.36 -62.41 -7.63
C VAL A 138 -42.12 -62.07 -8.91
N ALA A 139 -42.87 -63.03 -9.46
CA ALA A 139 -43.72 -62.80 -10.62
C ALA A 139 -44.85 -61.82 -10.27
N SER A 140 -45.26 -60.95 -11.20
CA SER A 140 -46.30 -59.94 -10.95
C SER A 140 -47.64 -60.53 -10.46
N GLU A 141 -47.87 -61.80 -10.77
CA GLU A 141 -49.04 -62.60 -10.39
C GLU A 141 -49.03 -63.00 -8.90
N GLN A 142 -47.87 -63.01 -8.26
CA GLN A 142 -47.67 -63.37 -6.86
C GLN A 142 -47.63 -62.13 -5.94
N VAL A 143 -47.83 -60.92 -6.49
CA VAL A 143 -47.84 -59.67 -5.73
C VAL A 143 -49.26 -59.34 -5.29
N ILE A 144 -49.55 -59.59 -4.02
CA ILE A 144 -50.82 -59.18 -3.40
C ILE A 144 -50.67 -57.73 -2.93
N ARG A 145 -51.40 -56.80 -3.55
CA ARG A 145 -51.43 -55.39 -3.15
C ARG A 145 -52.45 -55.21 -2.03
N VAL A 146 -51.98 -54.92 -0.82
CA VAL A 146 -52.84 -54.61 0.33
C VAL A 146 -53.01 -53.09 0.43
N SER A 147 -54.25 -52.62 0.62
CA SER A 147 -54.56 -51.21 0.79
C SER A 147 -54.02 -50.68 2.12
N SER A 148 -53.49 -49.45 2.14
CA SER A 148 -52.92 -48.79 3.32
C SER A 148 -53.92 -48.59 4.46
N ALA A 149 -55.23 -48.67 4.18
CA ALA A 149 -56.28 -48.61 5.20
C ALA A 149 -56.19 -49.77 6.23
N HIS A 150 -55.53 -50.89 5.88
CA HIS A 150 -55.36 -52.03 6.79
C HIS A 150 -54.25 -51.84 7.84
N PHE A 151 -53.36 -50.86 7.67
CA PHE A 151 -52.24 -50.60 8.58
C PHE A 151 -52.55 -49.56 9.66
N MET A 152 -53.72 -48.91 9.61
CA MET A 152 -54.14 -47.86 10.56
C MET A 152 -54.61 -48.41 11.93
N VAL A 153 -54.25 -49.63 12.31
CA VAL A 153 -54.69 -50.28 13.57
C VAL A 153 -53.61 -50.24 14.67
N TYR A 154 -52.43 -49.68 14.42
CA TYR A 154 -51.31 -49.65 15.38
C TYR A 154 -50.98 -48.28 15.99
N GLU A 155 -51.87 -47.29 15.91
CA GLU A 155 -51.61 -45.93 16.43
C GLU A 155 -51.68 -45.83 17.98
N ASN A 156 -51.91 -46.93 18.70
CA ASN A 156 -51.99 -46.95 20.17
C ASN A 156 -50.91 -47.83 20.84
N ASN A 157 -49.72 -47.95 20.24
CA ASN A 157 -48.61 -48.66 20.88
C ASN A 157 -47.54 -47.66 21.37
N PRO A 158 -47.40 -47.44 22.69
CA PRO A 158 -46.48 -46.42 23.27
C PRO A 158 -44.98 -46.78 23.15
N LEU A 159 -44.62 -47.77 22.33
CA LEU A 159 -43.23 -48.17 22.07
C LEU A 159 -42.60 -47.50 20.83
N LEU A 160 -43.39 -46.77 20.02
CA LEU A 160 -42.87 -46.06 18.84
C LEU A 160 -42.63 -44.56 19.05
N THR A 161 -42.90 -44.02 20.24
CA THR A 161 -42.59 -42.62 20.59
C THR A 161 -41.28 -42.47 21.34
N ALA A 162 -40.52 -43.57 21.51
CA ALA A 162 -39.20 -43.53 22.09
C ALA A 162 -38.17 -43.68 20.97
N ASP A 163 -37.31 -42.67 20.87
CA ASP A 163 -36.01 -42.71 20.19
C ASP A 163 -35.97 -42.54 18.66
N ASP A 164 -36.59 -41.45 18.17
CA ASP A 164 -36.17 -40.87 16.87
C ASP A 164 -34.69 -40.45 16.89
N ASP A 165 -34.19 -39.99 18.05
CA ASP A 165 -32.78 -39.58 18.21
C ASP A 165 -31.81 -40.76 18.12
N ALA A 166 -32.15 -41.94 18.67
CA ALA A 166 -31.31 -43.13 18.55
C ALA A 166 -31.29 -43.69 17.12
N CYS A 167 -32.37 -43.51 16.36
CA CYS A 167 -32.42 -43.91 14.96
C CYS A 167 -31.47 -43.05 14.11
N MET A 168 -31.40 -41.74 14.40
CA MET A 168 -30.46 -40.81 13.76
C MET A 168 -29.00 -41.12 14.15
N ASP A 169 -28.71 -41.40 15.42
CA ASP A 169 -27.38 -41.78 15.89
C ASP A 169 -26.89 -43.10 15.26
N LEU A 170 -27.80 -44.06 15.05
CA LEU A 170 -27.46 -45.34 14.41
C LEU A 170 -27.13 -45.18 12.92
N ILE A 171 -27.81 -44.24 12.25
CA ILE A 171 -27.51 -43.88 10.85
C ILE A 171 -26.16 -43.14 10.78
N GLU A 172 -25.89 -42.19 11.67
CA GLU A 172 -24.60 -41.48 11.73
C GLU A 172 -23.44 -42.43 12.02
N ALA A 173 -23.59 -43.33 13.00
CA ALA A 173 -22.57 -44.33 13.32
C ALA A 173 -22.28 -45.28 12.15
N TRP A 174 -23.31 -45.66 11.38
CA TRP A 174 -23.15 -46.49 10.19
C TRP A 174 -22.48 -45.76 9.02
N VAL A 175 -22.69 -44.44 8.90
CA VAL A 175 -22.07 -43.59 7.89
C VAL A 175 -20.61 -43.28 8.22
N ILE A 176 -20.27 -43.08 9.51
CA ILE A 176 -18.93 -42.71 9.97
C ILE A 176 -18.02 -43.95 10.16
N GLY A 177 -18.59 -45.12 10.45
CA GLY A 177 -17.86 -46.35 10.76
C GLY A 177 -17.21 -47.10 9.59
N ARG A 178 -16.98 -46.48 8.43
CA ARG A 178 -16.26 -47.11 7.30
C ARG A 178 -15.31 -46.19 6.56
#